data_AF-A0A928LFB4-F1
#
_entry.id   AF-A0A928LFB4-F1
#
_cell.length_a   1.000
_cell.length_b   1.000
_cell.length_c   1.000
_cell.angle_alpha   90.00
_cell.angle_beta   90.00
_cell.angle_gamma   90.00
#
_symmetry.space_group_name_H-M   'P 1'
#
loop_
_entity.id
_entity.type
_entity.pdbx_description
1 polymer ?
#
loop_
_entity_poly.entity_id
_entity_poly.type
_entity_poly.pdbx_seq_one_letter_code
_entity_poly.pdbx_strand_id
1 'polypeptide(L)'
;MEVAMQDNNLLDNEEELDDFDDEGTFITLIDDDGKETSFEVLDYFNFNGKDYAVVLPYEETEEEVVIFEVKHNDNDENSDEYVPLENEDTMFAVFEEFKKRNADNFNFED
;
A
#
# COMPACT_ATOMS: atom_id res chain seq x y z
N MET A 1 -13.45 -47.05 -28.84
CA MET A 1 -14.36 -46.43 -27.86
C MET A 1 -13.52 -45.42 -27.11
N GLU A 2 -13.99 -44.17 -27.12
CA GLU A 2 -13.56 -43.03 -26.31
C GLU A 2 -13.15 -43.45 -24.89
N VAL A 3 -12.19 -42.79 -24.24
CA VAL A 3 -12.32 -41.39 -23.82
C VAL A 3 -10.97 -40.68 -23.76
N ALA A 4 -10.95 -39.46 -24.29
CA ALA A 4 -10.06 -38.42 -23.84
C ALA A 4 -10.45 -38.02 -22.42
N MET A 5 -9.48 -37.92 -21.52
CA MET A 5 -9.61 -37.08 -20.33
C MET A 5 -8.53 -36.03 -20.44
N GLN A 6 -8.94 -34.85 -20.88
CA GLN A 6 -8.19 -33.63 -20.68
C GLN A 6 -8.33 -33.28 -19.20
N ASP A 7 -7.31 -33.55 -18.40
CA ASP A 7 -7.16 -32.87 -17.13
C ASP A 7 -6.35 -31.61 -17.39
N ASN A 8 -7.08 -30.58 -17.85
CA ASN A 8 -6.72 -29.20 -17.58
C ASN A 8 -6.71 -29.06 -16.05
N ASN A 9 -5.54 -28.98 -15.44
CA ASN A 9 -5.42 -28.20 -14.22
C ASN A 9 -4.31 -27.17 -14.43
N LEU A 10 -4.82 -25.97 -14.61
CA LEU A 10 -4.22 -24.65 -14.58
C LEU A 10 -2.73 -24.62 -14.27
N LEU A 11 -2.01 -24.17 -15.30
CA LEU A 11 -0.72 -23.50 -15.23
C LEU A 11 -0.47 -22.87 -13.86
N ASP A 12 0.67 -23.27 -13.30
CA ASP A 12 1.49 -22.54 -12.35
C ASP A 12 1.39 -21.03 -12.63
N ASN A 13 0.50 -20.35 -11.91
CA ASN A 13 0.62 -18.91 -11.67
C ASN A 13 1.32 -18.79 -10.31
N GLU A 14 2.55 -19.31 -10.26
CA GLU A 14 3.57 -18.77 -9.38
C GLU A 14 3.76 -17.35 -9.90
N GLU A 15 3.10 -16.39 -9.26
CA GLU A 15 3.41 -14.97 -9.40
C GLU A 15 4.88 -14.83 -8.97
N GLU A 16 5.78 -15.03 -9.93
CA GLU A 16 7.19 -14.68 -9.85
C GLU A 16 7.25 -13.15 -9.77
N LEU A 17 6.99 -12.63 -8.57
CA LEU A 17 7.32 -11.26 -8.19
C LEU A 17 8.81 -11.19 -7.86
N ASP A 18 9.64 -11.59 -8.81
CA ASP A 18 11.10 -11.55 -8.71
C ASP A 18 11.61 -10.67 -9.85
N ASP A 19 11.45 -9.35 -9.66
CA ASP A 19 12.29 -8.28 -10.23
C ASP A 19 11.80 -6.92 -9.66
N PHE A 20 11.93 -6.70 -8.33
CA PHE A 20 11.88 -5.33 -7.78
C PHE A 20 13.29 -4.72 -7.89
N ASP A 21 13.62 -4.33 -9.12
CA ASP A 21 14.86 -3.66 -9.52
C ASP A 21 14.64 -2.15 -9.33
N ASP A 22 15.09 -1.53 -8.23
CA ASP A 22 15.15 -0.06 -7.98
C ASP A 22 13.85 0.77 -8.23
N GLU A 23 12.71 0.14 -8.48
CA GLU A 23 11.38 0.75 -8.67
C GLU A 23 10.59 0.63 -7.37
N GLY A 24 10.04 1.73 -6.85
CA GLY A 24 9.38 1.81 -5.55
C GLY A 24 8.32 0.72 -5.28
N THR A 25 7.93 0.56 -4.02
CA THR A 25 6.88 -0.41 -3.67
C THR A 25 5.52 0.20 -4.03
N PHE A 26 4.75 -0.43 -4.93
CA PHE A 26 3.41 0.05 -5.31
C PHE A 26 2.30 -0.83 -4.75
N ILE A 27 1.18 -0.21 -4.35
CA ILE A 27 -0.06 -0.87 -3.94
C ILE A 27 -1.25 -0.32 -4.72
N THR A 28 -2.27 -1.13 -4.94
CA THR A 28 -3.55 -0.69 -5.52
C THR A 28 -4.65 -0.89 -4.49
N LEU A 29 -5.35 0.19 -4.14
CA LEU A 29 -6.50 0.18 -3.25
C LEU A 29 -7.78 0.33 -4.05
N ILE A 30 -8.82 -0.38 -3.63
CA ILE A 30 -10.15 -0.32 -4.23
C ILE A 30 -11.09 0.29 -3.21
N ASP A 31 -11.75 1.40 -3.57
CA ASP A 31 -12.74 2.04 -2.71
C ASP A 31 -14.12 1.36 -2.75
N ASP A 32 -15.06 1.86 -1.95
CA ASP A 32 -16.43 1.33 -1.85
C ASP A 32 -17.24 1.44 -3.16
N ASP A 33 -16.86 2.35 -4.07
CA ASP A 33 -17.46 2.52 -5.39
C ASP A 33 -16.81 1.58 -6.43
N GLY A 34 -15.81 0.80 -6.03
CA GLY A 34 -15.04 -0.11 -6.89
C GLY A 34 -14.01 0.60 -7.75
N LYS A 35 -13.66 1.85 -7.42
CA LYS A 35 -12.59 2.58 -8.11
C LYS A 35 -11.25 2.12 -7.56
N GLU A 36 -10.38 1.70 -8.47
CA GLU A 36 -8.99 1.35 -8.17
C GLU A 36 -8.14 2.62 -8.19
N THR A 37 -7.21 2.76 -7.25
CA THR A 37 -6.20 3.83 -7.24
C THR A 37 -4.88 3.22 -6.80
N SER A 38 -3.84 3.49 -7.58
CA SER A 38 -2.49 2.98 -7.32
C SER A 38 -1.64 4.01 -6.63
N PHE A 39 -0.82 3.57 -5.67
CA PHE A 39 0.03 4.41 -4.86
C PHE A 39 1.43 3.81 -4.73
N GLU A 40 2.43 4.67 -4.66
CA GLU A 40 3.77 4.32 -4.18
C GLU A 40 3.80 4.38 -2.65
N VAL A 41 4.34 3.36 -2.00
CA VAL A 41 4.53 3.30 -0.56
C VAL A 41 5.86 3.95 -0.20
N LEU A 42 5.79 5.06 0.53
CA LEU A 42 6.96 5.83 0.95
C LEU A 42 7.52 5.36 2.30
N ASP A 43 6.64 5.04 3.25
CA ASP A 43 7.00 4.44 4.55
C ASP A 43 5.80 3.71 5.17
N TYR A 44 6.08 2.74 6.02
CA TYR A 44 5.11 2.03 6.84
C TYR A 44 5.65 1.87 8.26
N PHE A 45 4.93 2.40 9.25
CA PHE A 45 5.41 2.38 10.62
C PHE A 45 4.29 2.41 11.67
N ASN A 46 4.61 1.87 12.85
CA ASN A 46 3.78 1.98 14.03
C ASN A 46 4.02 3.30 14.75
N PHE A 47 2.95 4.03 15.07
CA PHE A 47 2.98 5.23 15.88
C PHE A 47 1.82 5.21 16.88
N ASN A 48 2.12 5.41 18.17
CA ASN A 48 1.13 5.36 19.25
C ASN A 48 0.26 4.08 19.29
N GLY A 49 0.82 2.93 18.90
CA GLY A 49 0.13 1.64 18.94
C GLY A 49 -0.84 1.41 17.78
N LYS A 50 -0.74 2.21 16.72
CA LYS A 50 -1.46 2.05 15.46
C LYS A 50 -0.48 2.06 14.30
N ASP A 51 -0.80 1.33 13.24
CA ASP A 51 0.03 1.26 12.06
C ASP A 51 -0.44 2.25 11.00
N TYR A 52 0.51 2.89 10.34
CA TYR A 52 0.27 3.91 9.33
C TYR A 52 1.09 3.64 8.07
N ALA A 53 0.45 3.82 6.92
CA ALA A 53 1.09 3.83 5.62
C ALA A 53 1.09 5.25 5.07
N VAL A 54 2.27 5.76 4.68
CA VAL A 54 2.42 7.02 3.97
C VAL A 54 2.67 6.68 2.50
N VAL A 55 1.81 7.17 1.63
CA VAL A 55 1.81 6.79 0.23
C VAL A 55 1.67 8.00 -0.69
N LEU A 56 2.15 7.87 -1.92
CA LEU A 56 2.03 8.88 -2.97
C LEU A 56 1.17 8.34 -4.12
N PRO A 57 0.11 9.04 -4.56
CA PRO A 57 -0.67 8.60 -5.71
C PRO A 57 0.21 8.46 -6.96
N TYR A 58 0.18 7.29 -7.60
CA TYR A 58 1.03 7.03 -8.78
C TYR A 58 0.48 7.64 -10.07
N GLU A 59 -0.84 7.64 -10.23
CA GLU A 59 -1.49 8.10 -11.46
C GLU A 59 -1.80 9.61 -11.46
N GLU A 60 -1.65 10.30 -10.33
CA GLU A 60 -1.91 11.74 -10.25
C GLU A 60 -0.64 12.55 -10.41
N THR A 61 -0.78 13.76 -10.97
CA THR A 61 0.33 14.72 -11.09
C THR A 61 0.60 15.46 -9.77
N GLU A 62 -0.14 15.13 -8.72
CA GLU A 62 -0.04 15.76 -7.41
C GLU A 62 1.03 15.06 -6.59
N GLU A 63 2.04 15.81 -6.15
CA GLU A 63 3.13 15.31 -5.30
C GLU A 63 2.72 15.29 -3.80
N GLU A 64 1.41 15.26 -3.52
CA GLU A 64 0.87 15.29 -2.15
C GLU A 64 0.76 13.86 -1.60
N VAL A 65 1.34 13.65 -0.41
CA VAL A 65 1.27 12.35 0.25
C VAL A 65 -0.08 12.14 0.92
N VAL A 66 -0.58 10.92 0.85
CA VAL A 66 -1.77 10.46 1.54
C VAL A 66 -1.36 9.55 2.70
N ILE A 67 -2.03 9.69 3.85
CA ILE A 67 -1.75 8.88 5.04
C ILE A 67 -2.96 8.01 5.34
N PHE A 68 -2.73 6.70 5.43
CA PHE A 68 -3.74 5.71 5.83
C PHE A 68 -3.40 5.16 7.21
N GLU A 69 -4.41 5.01 8.08
CA GLU A 69 -4.34 4.11 9.24
C GLU A 69 -4.65 2.69 8.76
N VAL A 70 -3.76 1.75 9.04
CA VAL A 70 -3.91 0.35 8.66
C VAL A 70 -4.58 -0.41 9.80
N LYS A 71 -5.68 -1.08 9.48
CA LYS A 71 -6.47 -1.88 10.40
C LYS A 71 -6.29 -3.35 10.06
N HIS A 72 -5.51 -4.03 10.88
CA HIS A 72 -5.32 -5.46 10.73
C HIS A 72 -6.57 -6.23 11.12
N ASN A 73 -6.91 -7.24 10.32
CA ASN A 73 -7.98 -8.17 10.63
C ASN A 73 -7.40 -9.43 11.29
N ASP A 74 -7.66 -9.58 12.60
CA ASP A 74 -7.15 -10.73 13.39
C ASP A 74 -7.57 -12.11 12.83
N ASN A 75 -8.61 -12.18 11.99
CA ASN A 75 -9.11 -13.43 11.44
C ASN A 75 -8.61 -13.72 10.02
N ASP A 76 -8.10 -12.72 9.30
CA ASP A 76 -7.62 -12.85 7.93
C ASP A 76 -6.48 -11.86 7.69
N GLU A 77 -5.25 -12.37 7.70
CA GLU A 77 -4.01 -11.61 7.53
C GLU A 77 -3.89 -10.92 6.15
N ASN A 78 -4.74 -11.30 5.18
CA ASN A 78 -4.77 -10.66 3.85
C ASN A 78 -5.92 -9.64 3.72
N SER A 79 -6.66 -9.39 4.79
CA SER A 79 -7.84 -8.52 4.81
C SER A 79 -7.60 -7.25 5.62
N ASP A 80 -6.40 -6.68 5.53
CA ASP A 80 -6.10 -5.39 6.15
C ASP A 80 -6.91 -4.27 5.49
N GLU A 81 -7.50 -3.39 6.30
CA GLU A 81 -8.25 -2.23 5.81
C GLU A 81 -7.39 -0.95 5.91
N TYR A 82 -7.35 -0.17 4.83
CA TYR A 82 -6.61 1.09 4.76
C TYR A 82 -7.60 2.25 4.87
N VAL A 83 -7.60 2.93 6.01
CA VAL A 83 -8.57 4.01 6.30
C VAL A 83 -7.89 5.37 6.18
N PRO A 84 -8.34 6.28 5.31
CA PRO A 84 -7.78 7.63 5.20
C PRO A 84 -7.78 8.34 6.55
N LEU A 85 -6.65 8.96 6.89
CA LEU A 85 -6.52 9.65 8.17
C LEU A 85 -7.12 11.05 8.11
N GLU A 86 -8.34 11.23 8.61
CA GLU A 86 -9.03 12.54 8.60
C GLU A 86 -8.68 13.44 9.80
N ASN A 87 -8.06 12.90 10.85
CA ASN A 87 -7.73 13.68 12.04
C ASN A 87 -6.45 14.49 11.83
N GLU A 88 -6.59 15.80 11.62
CA GLU A 88 -5.48 16.73 11.32
C GLU A 88 -4.33 16.67 12.36
N ASP A 89 -4.65 16.64 13.66
CA ASP A 89 -3.62 16.58 14.72
C ASP A 89 -2.76 15.30 14.60
N THR A 90 -3.42 14.16 14.36
CA THR A 90 -2.74 12.87 14.20
C THR A 90 -2.01 12.81 12.86
N MET A 91 -2.63 13.32 11.79
CA MET A 91 -2.02 13.39 10.46
C MET A 91 -0.73 14.19 10.48
N PHE A 92 -0.75 15.37 11.11
CA PHE A 92 0.45 16.19 11.30
C PHE A 92 1.51 15.46 12.12
N ALA A 93 1.15 14.81 13.23
CA ALA A 93 2.09 14.07 14.05
C ALA A 93 2.75 12.88 13.31
N VAL A 94 1.97 12.12 12.54
CA VAL A 94 2.45 11.01 11.72
C VAL A 94 3.33 11.52 10.59
N PHE A 95 2.95 12.61 9.92
CA PHE A 95 3.75 13.21 8.86
C PHE A 95 5.11 13.74 9.38
N GLU A 96 5.12 14.39 10.56
CA GLU A 96 6.37 14.80 11.21
C GLU A 96 7.27 13.59 11.55
N GLU A 97 6.70 12.47 11.96
CA GLU A 97 7.45 11.25 12.22
C GLU A 97 8.02 10.66 10.92
N PHE A 98 7.20 10.59 9.87
CA PHE A 98 7.63 10.20 8.52
C PHE A 98 8.82 11.04 8.04
N LYS A 99 8.73 12.37 8.12
CA LYS A 99 9.82 13.28 7.72
C LYS A 99 11.12 13.00 8.48
N LYS A 100 11.05 12.73 9.78
CA LYS A 100 12.23 12.41 10.59
C LYS A 100 12.87 11.08 10.18
N ARG A 101 12.04 10.07 9.93
CA ARG A 101 12.49 8.72 9.53
C ARG A 101 13.10 8.71 8.14
N ASN A 102 12.63 9.59 7.27
CA ASN A 102 12.95 9.64 5.85
C ASN A 102 13.79 10.87 5.46
N ALA A 103 14.34 11.58 6.44
CA ALA A 103 15.12 12.80 6.24
C ALA A 103 16.40 12.57 5.40
N ASP A 104 16.94 11.35 5.43
CA ASP A 104 18.11 10.97 4.63
C ASP A 104 17.74 10.60 3.18
N ASN A 105 16.47 10.23 2.94
CA ASN A 105 15.98 9.70 1.67
C ASN A 105 15.24 10.76 0.83
N PHE A 106 14.57 11.71 1.47
CA PHE A 106 13.74 12.72 0.80
C PHE A 106 14.10 14.14 1.24
N ASN A 107 13.95 15.08 0.31
CA ASN A 107 14.09 16.51 0.60
C ASN A 107 12.70 17.15 0.62
N PHE A 108 12.19 17.41 1.82
CA PHE A 108 10.89 18.04 2.01
C PHE A 108 11.02 19.57 1.80
N GLU A 109 10.14 20.16 0.99
CA GLU A 109 10.05 21.62 0.91
C GLU A 109 9.45 22.18 2.22
N ASP A 110 10.05 23.26 2.76
CA ASP A 110 9.64 23.95 3.99
C ASP A 110 8.38 24.81 3.82
#